data_AF-A0A6A6JSD2-F1
#
_entry.id   AF-A0A6A6JSD2-F1
#
_cell.length_a   1.000
_cell.length_b   1.000
_cell.length_c   1.000
_cell.angle_alpha   90.00
_cell.angle_beta   90.00
_cell.angle_gamma   90.00
#
_symmetry.space_group_name_H-M   'P 1'
#
loop_
_entity.id
_entity.type
_entity.pdbx_description
1 polymer ?
#
loop_
_entity_poly.entity_id
_entity_poly.type
_entity_poly.pdbx_seq_one_letter_code
_entity_poly.pdbx_strand_id
1 'polypeptide(L)'
;MRISERLLTLYTPWLAGKLRQTQVPGLKVLRIICEHWYTVSDLEIPALSRLVAWMNNFPYNSRTPDLLPLPPTSTVEDHILLLSACDMLCIEEGVKIASERLSEGISSCPLSPDDVKLLWYMFGNTPENVETIALNLAMHKTDKDEYLLWFLQEELPPEHTNDLLHRAQYWKAEIARDAGEAT
;
A
#
# COMPACT_ATOMS: atom_id res chain seq x y z
N MET A 1 -19.59 -6.01 12.15
CA MET A 1 -19.27 -4.62 12.53
C MET A 1 -20.28 -3.67 11.91
N ARG A 2 -20.67 -2.56 12.57
CA ARG A 2 -21.69 -1.64 12.05
C ARG A 2 -21.01 -0.41 11.43
N ILE A 3 -21.06 -0.28 10.11
CA ILE A 3 -20.65 0.91 9.36
C ILE A 3 -21.91 1.74 9.06
N SER A 4 -21.84 3.07 9.15
CA SER A 4 -23.00 3.91 8.84
C SER A 4 -23.39 3.81 7.36
N GLU A 5 -24.69 3.89 7.04
CA GLU A 5 -25.18 3.79 5.65
C GLU A 5 -24.59 4.89 4.75
N ARG A 6 -24.31 6.07 5.32
CA ARG A 6 -23.72 7.20 4.61
C ARG A 6 -22.24 6.97 4.29
N LEU A 7 -21.49 6.33 5.19
CA LEU A 7 -20.12 5.87 4.91
C LEU A 7 -20.14 4.77 3.85
N LEU A 8 -21.07 3.81 3.92
CA LEU A 8 -21.23 2.81 2.86
C LEU A 8 -21.54 3.47 1.50
N THR A 9 -22.34 4.53 1.48
CA THR A 9 -22.65 5.29 0.26
C THR A 9 -21.43 6.01 -0.29
N LEU A 10 -20.51 6.42 0.58
CA LEU A 10 -19.34 7.23 0.21
C LEU A 10 -18.16 6.37 -0.27
N TYR A 11 -17.87 5.26 0.42
CA TYR A 11 -16.77 4.34 0.06
C TYR A 11 -17.21 3.26 -0.92
N THR A 12 -18.48 2.83 -0.87
CA THR A 12 -18.98 1.71 -1.68
C THR A 12 -20.39 2.02 -2.23
N PRO A 13 -20.55 3.03 -3.12
CA PRO A 13 -21.86 3.52 -3.56
C PRO A 13 -22.76 2.42 -4.15
N TRP A 14 -22.15 1.50 -4.91
CA TRP A 14 -22.84 0.33 -5.47
C TRP A 14 -23.43 -0.59 -4.39
N LEU A 15 -22.66 -0.87 -3.34
CA LEU A 15 -23.08 -1.72 -2.23
C LEU A 15 -24.22 -1.04 -1.44
N ALA A 16 -24.10 0.26 -1.19
CA ALA A 16 -25.17 1.05 -0.58
C ALA A 16 -26.45 1.03 -1.42
N GLY A 17 -26.31 1.14 -2.75
CA GLY A 17 -27.43 1.01 -3.70
C GLY A 17 -28.11 -0.35 -3.60
N LYS A 18 -27.34 -1.44 -3.57
CA LYS A 18 -27.88 -2.80 -3.37
C LYS A 18 -28.57 -2.94 -2.02
N LEU A 19 -27.95 -2.48 -0.94
CA LEU A 19 -28.54 -2.52 0.41
C LEU A 19 -29.87 -1.78 0.52
N ARG A 20 -30.05 -0.69 -0.23
CA ARG A 20 -31.33 0.03 -0.29
C ARG A 20 -32.40 -0.71 -1.09
N GLN A 21 -32.00 -1.45 -2.12
CA GLN A 21 -32.91 -2.19 -3.02
C GLN A 21 -33.37 -3.52 -2.43
N THR A 22 -32.44 -4.29 -1.86
CA THR A 22 -32.77 -5.48 -1.08
C THR A 22 -33.17 -5.02 0.30
N GLN A 23 -34.48 -5.00 0.62
CA GLN A 23 -35.00 -4.90 1.99
C GLN A 23 -34.55 -6.10 2.85
N VAL A 24 -33.25 -6.41 2.90
CA VAL A 24 -32.68 -7.50 3.70
C VAL A 24 -32.37 -6.90 5.06
N PRO A 25 -33.20 -7.18 6.08
CA PRO A 25 -32.96 -6.62 7.40
C PRO A 25 -31.67 -7.25 7.93
N GLY A 26 -30.61 -6.44 8.05
CA GLY A 26 -29.38 -6.84 8.71
C GLY A 26 -28.34 -7.53 7.84
N LEU A 27 -28.03 -6.99 6.65
CA LEU A 27 -26.76 -7.30 5.98
C LEU A 27 -25.60 -6.81 6.87
N LYS A 28 -25.20 -7.66 7.81
CA LYS A 28 -24.18 -7.39 8.85
C LYS A 28 -22.77 -7.77 8.40
N VAL A 29 -22.64 -8.36 7.21
CA VAL A 29 -21.40 -8.96 6.72
C VAL A 29 -21.23 -8.61 5.24
N LEU A 30 -20.18 -7.83 4.95
CA LEU A 30 -19.62 -7.70 3.61
C LEU A 30 -18.66 -8.87 3.42
N ARG A 31 -18.88 -9.70 2.39
CA ARG A 31 -17.91 -10.74 2.00
C ARG A 31 -17.07 -10.18 0.87
N ILE A 32 -15.79 -9.94 1.17
CA ILE A 32 -14.76 -9.60 0.18
C ILE A 32 -14.05 -10.90 -0.18
N ILE A 33 -13.83 -11.13 -1.46
CA ILE A 33 -13.07 -12.26 -1.96
C ILE A 33 -11.68 -11.74 -2.26
N CYS A 34 -10.69 -12.20 -1.51
CA CYS A 34 -9.28 -11.93 -1.81
C CYS A 34 -8.84 -12.92 -2.89
N GLU A 35 -8.16 -12.44 -3.92
CA GLU A 35 -7.69 -13.27 -5.03
C GLU A 35 -6.50 -14.15 -4.61
N HIS A 36 -5.69 -13.67 -3.67
CA HIS A 36 -4.41 -14.27 -3.29
C HIS A 36 -4.48 -14.72 -1.83
N TRP A 37 -4.44 -16.03 -1.57
CA TRP A 37 -4.57 -16.56 -0.20
C TRP A 37 -3.30 -16.36 0.65
N TYR A 38 -2.14 -16.16 0.01
CA TYR A 38 -0.85 -16.05 0.68
C TYR A 38 -0.60 -14.67 1.31
N THR A 39 -1.30 -13.63 0.84
CA THR A 39 -1.21 -12.25 1.36
C THR A 39 -2.20 -11.98 2.47
N VAL A 40 -3.27 -12.79 2.59
CA VAL A 40 -4.48 -12.48 3.40
C VAL A 40 -4.18 -12.00 4.82
N SER A 41 -3.22 -12.65 5.49
CA SER A 41 -2.89 -12.35 6.89
C SER A 41 -2.02 -11.10 7.05
N ASP A 42 -1.20 -10.81 6.05
CA ASP A 42 -0.13 -9.80 6.12
C ASP A 42 -0.54 -8.48 5.44
N LEU A 43 -1.46 -8.53 4.47
CA LEU A 43 -1.87 -7.37 3.67
C LEU A 43 -3.38 -7.14 3.72
N GLU A 44 -4.21 -8.07 3.22
CA GLU A 44 -5.64 -7.78 3.01
C GLU A 44 -6.43 -7.60 4.31
N ILE A 45 -6.25 -8.48 5.30
CA ILE A 45 -6.93 -8.36 6.59
C ILE A 45 -6.48 -7.07 7.32
N PRO A 46 -5.17 -6.77 7.46
CA PRO A 46 -4.71 -5.51 8.04
C PRO A 46 -5.24 -4.27 7.30
N ALA A 47 -5.19 -4.27 5.97
CA ALA A 47 -5.65 -3.19 5.11
C ALA A 47 -7.13 -2.86 5.37
N LEU A 48 -7.99 -3.87 5.26
CA LEU A 48 -9.41 -3.72 5.51
C LEU A 48 -9.69 -3.28 6.94
N SER A 49 -9.04 -3.93 7.92
CA SER A 49 -9.25 -3.64 9.35
C SER A 49 -8.90 -2.20 9.70
N ARG A 50 -7.80 -1.68 9.14
CA ARG A 50 -7.37 -0.29 9.34
C ARG A 50 -8.38 0.71 8.79
N LEU A 51 -8.76 0.55 7.51
CA LEU A 51 -9.71 1.46 6.86
C LEU A 51 -11.03 1.49 7.61
N VAL A 52 -11.52 0.32 7.97
CA VAL A 52 -12.71 0.11 8.78
C VAL A 52 -12.63 0.79 10.15
N ALA A 53 -11.53 0.61 10.88
CA ALA A 53 -11.36 1.17 12.21
C ALA A 53 -11.35 2.69 12.14
N TRP A 54 -10.71 3.25 11.12
CA TRP A 54 -10.72 4.69 10.87
C TRP A 54 -12.12 5.19 10.50
N MET A 55 -12.85 4.51 9.61
CA MET A 55 -14.23 4.88 9.24
C MET A 55 -15.17 4.90 10.45
N ASN A 56 -15.02 3.96 11.38
CA ASN A 56 -15.84 3.92 12.61
C ASN A 56 -15.54 5.06 13.59
N ASN A 57 -14.30 5.57 13.58
CA ASN A 57 -13.83 6.62 14.49
C ASN A 57 -13.80 8.01 13.82
N PHE A 58 -14.12 8.11 12.54
CA PHE A 58 -14.01 9.35 11.78
C PHE A 58 -15.01 10.40 12.31
N PRO A 59 -14.54 11.53 12.88
CA PRO A 59 -15.40 12.55 13.46
C PRO A 59 -16.13 13.31 12.35
N TYR A 60 -17.38 12.94 12.14
CA TYR A 60 -18.19 13.30 10.97
C TYR A 60 -18.79 14.73 11.04
N ASN A 61 -17.96 15.74 11.32
CA ASN A 61 -18.36 17.16 11.35
C ASN A 61 -17.66 18.02 10.28
N SER A 62 -16.90 17.42 9.34
CA SER A 62 -16.20 18.18 8.30
C SER A 62 -17.20 18.75 7.28
N ARG A 63 -17.20 20.08 7.13
CA ARG A 63 -18.04 20.87 6.23
C ARG A 63 -17.73 20.71 4.73
N THR A 64 -16.86 19.77 4.36
CA THR A 64 -16.47 19.47 2.97
C THR A 64 -17.06 18.12 2.56
N PRO A 65 -18.25 18.11 1.96
CA PRO A 65 -18.91 16.89 1.48
C PRO A 65 -18.26 16.29 0.21
N ASP A 66 -17.32 16.99 -0.43
CA ASP A 66 -16.88 16.68 -1.79
C ASP A 66 -15.60 15.83 -1.89
N LEU A 67 -14.87 15.62 -0.79
CA LEU A 67 -13.65 14.81 -0.78
C LEU A 67 -13.87 13.50 -0.03
N LEU A 68 -13.53 12.39 -0.67
CA LEU A 68 -13.42 11.08 -0.03
C LEU A 68 -12.39 11.20 1.11
N PRO A 69 -12.80 11.16 2.38
CA PRO A 69 -11.84 11.25 3.46
C PRO A 69 -11.05 9.92 3.48
N LEU A 70 -9.76 9.96 3.71
CA LEU A 70 -8.94 8.75 3.79
C LEU A 70 -8.20 8.76 5.13
N PRO A 71 -7.88 7.59 5.70
CA PRO A 71 -7.06 7.53 6.90
C PRO A 71 -5.75 8.30 6.69
N PRO A 72 -5.27 8.99 7.73
CA PRO A 72 -3.91 9.51 7.71
C PRO A 72 -2.93 8.33 7.60
N THR A 73 -1.85 8.60 6.88
CA THR A 73 -0.79 7.65 6.55
C THR A 73 0.53 8.29 6.93
N SER A 74 1.37 7.54 7.66
CA SER A 74 2.63 8.04 8.21
C SER A 74 3.85 7.20 7.84
N THR A 75 3.61 5.97 7.40
CA THR A 75 4.65 5.01 6.99
C THR A 75 4.31 4.47 5.60
N VAL A 76 5.30 3.92 4.91
CA VAL A 76 5.09 3.25 3.61
C VAL A 76 4.09 2.10 3.77
N GLU A 77 4.21 1.28 4.80
CA GLU A 77 3.19 0.30 5.22
C GLU A 77 1.78 0.91 5.28
N ASP A 78 1.58 2.04 5.97
CA ASP A 78 0.25 2.67 6.08
C ASP A 78 -0.33 3.01 4.69
N HIS A 79 0.52 3.47 3.77
CA HIS A 79 0.14 3.79 2.40
C HIS A 79 -0.23 2.54 1.60
N ILE A 80 0.53 1.46 1.76
CA ILE A 80 0.26 0.16 1.11
C ILE A 80 -1.07 -0.42 1.60
N LEU A 81 -1.28 -0.45 2.92
CA LEU A 81 -2.52 -0.92 3.52
C LEU A 81 -3.73 -0.11 3.05
N LEU A 82 -3.58 1.22 2.93
CA LEU A 82 -4.64 2.07 2.41
C LEU A 82 -4.93 1.76 0.93
N LEU A 83 -3.90 1.68 0.09
CA LEU A 83 -4.05 1.37 -1.33
C LEU A 83 -4.74 0.03 -1.54
N SER A 84 -4.28 -1.01 -0.84
CA SER A 84 -4.86 -2.36 -0.87
C SER A 84 -6.34 -2.35 -0.44
N ALA A 85 -6.69 -1.62 0.63
CA ALA A 85 -8.07 -1.50 1.08
C ALA A 85 -8.97 -0.80 0.06
N CYS A 86 -8.48 0.28 -0.55
CA CYS A 86 -9.22 1.00 -1.60
C CYS A 86 -9.41 0.13 -2.84
N ASP A 87 -8.40 -0.63 -3.25
CA ASP A 87 -8.45 -1.51 -4.42
C ASP A 87 -9.46 -2.66 -4.22
N MET A 88 -9.37 -3.37 -3.08
CA MET A 88 -10.30 -4.45 -2.72
C MET A 88 -11.76 -4.01 -2.63
N LEU A 89 -12.00 -2.75 -2.28
CA LEU A 89 -13.34 -2.15 -2.17
C LEU A 89 -13.76 -1.41 -3.45
N CYS A 90 -12.94 -1.42 -4.49
CA CYS A 90 -13.13 -0.73 -5.76
C CYS A 90 -13.41 0.78 -5.59
N ILE A 91 -12.62 1.44 -4.75
CA ILE A 91 -12.73 2.87 -4.45
C ILE A 91 -11.76 3.64 -5.36
N GLU A 92 -12.14 3.89 -6.61
CA GLU A 92 -11.25 4.43 -7.66
C GLU A 92 -10.50 5.71 -7.25
N GLU A 93 -11.21 6.71 -6.73
CA GLU A 93 -10.59 7.95 -6.26
C GLU A 93 -9.64 7.69 -5.07
N GLY A 94 -9.99 6.73 -4.21
CA GLY A 94 -9.17 6.30 -3.09
C GLY A 94 -7.88 5.62 -3.54
N VAL A 95 -7.94 4.76 -4.57
CA VAL A 95 -6.78 4.11 -5.19
C VAL A 95 -5.84 5.16 -5.78
N LYS A 96 -6.38 6.12 -6.52
CA LYS A 96 -5.59 7.21 -7.11
C LYS A 96 -4.84 8.01 -6.04
N ILE A 97 -5.54 8.51 -5.03
CA ILE A 97 -4.94 9.31 -3.96
C ILE A 97 -3.93 8.47 -3.16
N ALA A 98 -4.26 7.21 -2.85
CA ALA A 98 -3.36 6.34 -2.10
C ALA A 98 -2.08 6.01 -2.87
N SER A 99 -2.17 5.81 -4.19
CA SER A 99 -1.02 5.55 -5.07
C SER A 99 -0.09 6.74 -5.17
N GLU A 100 -0.63 7.96 -5.33
CA GLU A 100 0.17 9.20 -5.32
C GLU A 100 0.92 9.36 -3.99
N ARG A 101 0.22 9.18 -2.87
CA ARG A 101 0.82 9.26 -1.53
C ARG A 101 1.87 8.16 -1.28
N LEU A 102 1.63 6.95 -1.76
CA LEU A 102 2.59 5.84 -1.65
C LEU A 102 3.89 6.18 -2.39
N SER A 103 3.76 6.69 -3.61
CA SER A 103 4.92 7.09 -4.43
C SER A 103 5.75 8.16 -3.72
N GLU A 104 5.10 9.17 -3.14
CA GLU A 104 5.76 10.20 -2.32
C GLU A 104 6.42 9.59 -1.07
N GLY A 105 5.73 8.71 -0.36
CA GLY A 105 6.24 8.02 0.83
C GLY A 105 7.49 7.17 0.55
N ILE A 106 7.48 6.41 -0.55
CA ILE A 106 8.65 5.63 -0.97
C ILE A 106 9.80 6.55 -1.35
N SER A 107 9.56 7.67 -2.03
CA SER A 107 10.66 8.56 -2.42
C SER A 107 11.33 9.26 -1.21
N SER A 108 10.56 9.50 -0.15
CA SER A 108 10.98 10.37 0.97
C SER A 108 11.61 9.62 2.15
N CYS A 109 11.30 8.34 2.32
CA CYS A 109 11.73 7.56 3.50
C CYS A 109 12.48 6.28 3.10
N PRO A 110 13.47 5.81 3.89
CA PRO A 110 14.09 4.51 3.68
C PRO A 110 13.08 3.38 3.86
N LEU A 111 13.04 2.44 2.92
CA LEU A 111 12.19 1.26 3.03
C LEU A 111 12.71 0.30 4.09
N SER A 112 11.81 -0.18 4.95
CA SER A 112 12.07 -1.34 5.79
C SER A 112 11.87 -2.64 4.99
N PRO A 113 12.36 -3.78 5.50
CA PRO A 113 12.10 -5.07 4.87
C PRO A 113 10.61 -5.42 4.77
N ASP A 114 9.81 -5.05 5.78
CA ASP A 114 8.37 -5.23 5.74
C ASP A 114 7.72 -4.37 4.65
N ASP A 115 8.20 -3.15 4.42
CA ASP A 115 7.72 -2.32 3.30
C ASP A 115 8.03 -2.99 1.95
N VAL A 116 9.25 -3.52 1.77
CA VAL A 116 9.64 -4.24 0.55
C VAL A 116 8.78 -5.48 0.35
N LYS A 117 8.51 -6.25 1.42
CA LYS A 117 7.60 -7.39 1.40
C LYS A 117 6.23 -7.01 0.85
N LEU A 118 5.64 -5.96 1.42
CA LEU A 118 4.29 -5.52 1.10
C LEU A 118 4.20 -4.92 -0.31
N LEU A 119 5.23 -4.19 -0.74
CA LEU A 119 5.34 -3.72 -2.13
C LEU A 119 5.42 -4.90 -3.10
N TRP A 120 6.16 -5.93 -2.75
CA TRP A 120 6.24 -7.15 -3.56
C TRP A 120 4.90 -7.89 -3.61
N TYR A 121 4.19 -7.97 -2.51
CA TYR A 121 2.86 -8.58 -2.46
C TYR A 121 1.83 -7.82 -3.30
N MET A 122 1.89 -6.49 -3.33
CA MET A 122 0.97 -5.69 -4.14
C MET A 122 1.32 -5.66 -5.63
N PHE A 123 2.58 -5.42 -5.97
CA PHE A 123 2.98 -5.11 -7.34
C PHE A 123 3.79 -6.20 -8.02
N GLY A 124 4.19 -7.24 -7.28
CA GLY A 124 4.98 -8.35 -7.77
C GLY A 124 6.32 -7.92 -8.38
N ASN A 125 6.83 -8.76 -9.27
CA ASN A 125 8.05 -8.51 -10.02
C ASN A 125 7.77 -7.70 -11.30
N THR A 126 7.10 -6.55 -11.16
CA THR A 126 6.95 -5.60 -12.28
C THR A 126 8.21 -4.76 -12.44
N PRO A 127 8.63 -4.42 -13.67
CA PRO A 127 9.81 -3.59 -13.89
C PRO A 127 9.80 -2.28 -13.09
N GLU A 128 8.63 -1.64 -12.99
CA GLU A 128 8.42 -0.38 -12.28
C GLU A 128 8.59 -0.53 -10.76
N ASN A 129 8.08 -1.63 -10.18
CA ASN A 129 8.22 -1.89 -8.75
C ASN A 129 9.68 -2.20 -8.38
N VAL A 130 10.34 -3.04 -9.18
CA VAL A 130 11.77 -3.36 -8.99
C VAL A 130 12.60 -2.09 -9.06
N GLU A 131 12.34 -1.23 -10.03
CA GLU A 131 13.03 0.05 -10.19
C GLU A 131 12.82 0.97 -8.99
N THR A 132 11.57 1.07 -8.54
CA THR A 132 11.17 1.92 -7.41
C THR A 132 11.87 1.50 -6.12
N ILE A 133 11.89 0.19 -5.83
CA ILE A 133 12.57 -0.34 -4.65
C ILE A 133 14.08 -0.13 -4.80
N ALA A 134 14.67 -0.51 -5.93
CA ALA A 134 16.11 -0.38 -6.17
C ALA A 134 16.61 1.07 -6.03
N LEU A 135 15.86 2.04 -6.56
CA LEU A 135 16.19 3.46 -6.43
C LEU A 135 16.13 3.92 -4.97
N ASN A 136 15.10 3.52 -4.22
CA ASN A 136 15.02 3.83 -2.79
C ASN A 136 16.25 3.30 -2.03
N LEU A 137 16.63 2.04 -2.27
CA LEU A 137 17.79 1.42 -1.64
C LEU A 137 19.13 2.08 -2.03
N ALA A 138 19.17 2.68 -3.22
CA ALA A 138 20.34 3.41 -3.66
C ALA A 138 20.44 4.80 -3.01
N MET A 139 19.31 5.51 -2.90
CA MET A 139 19.25 6.86 -2.34
C MET A 139 19.48 6.88 -0.82
N HIS A 140 18.90 5.92 -0.12
CA HIS A 140 18.94 5.87 1.34
C HIS A 140 20.00 4.87 1.78
N LYS A 141 21.21 5.37 2.13
CA LYS A 141 22.22 4.54 2.82
C LYS A 141 21.60 4.03 4.11
N THR A 142 21.42 2.72 4.25
CA THR A 142 20.98 2.13 5.51
C THR A 142 22.10 1.35 6.16
N ASP A 143 22.27 1.52 7.48
CA ASP A 143 23.09 0.61 8.32
C ASP A 143 22.49 -0.82 8.38
N LYS A 144 21.38 -1.05 7.66
CA LYS A 144 20.60 -2.28 7.59
C LYS A 144 20.71 -2.99 6.24
N ASP A 145 21.67 -2.60 5.38
CA ASP A 145 21.87 -3.23 4.08
C ASP A 145 22.02 -4.76 4.22
N GLU A 146 22.69 -5.27 5.27
CA GLU A 146 22.79 -6.71 5.54
C GLU A 146 21.45 -7.38 5.91
N TYR A 147 20.60 -6.70 6.69
CA TYR A 147 19.31 -7.26 7.10
C TYR A 147 18.30 -7.23 5.95
N LEU A 148 18.34 -6.20 5.12
CA LEU A 148 17.52 -6.13 3.92
C LEU A 148 17.99 -7.14 2.86
N LEU A 149 19.30 -7.31 2.68
CA LEU A 149 19.89 -8.36 1.85
C LEU A 149 19.43 -9.74 2.30
N TRP A 150 19.48 -10.01 3.61
CA TRP A 150 19.00 -11.28 4.16
C TRP A 150 17.50 -11.48 3.90
N PHE A 151 16.67 -10.46 4.16
CA PHE A 151 15.23 -10.53 3.91
C PHE A 151 14.92 -10.81 2.43
N LEU A 152 15.57 -10.08 1.51
CA LEU A 152 15.40 -10.27 0.08
C LEU A 152 15.80 -11.67 -0.37
N GLN A 153 16.74 -12.34 0.32
CA GLN A 153 17.18 -13.69 -0.01
C GLN A 153 16.27 -14.80 0.55
N GLU A 154 15.61 -14.56 1.68
CA GLU A 154 14.72 -15.53 2.32
C GLU A 154 13.29 -15.48 1.75
N GLU A 155 12.80 -14.29 1.38
CA GLU A 155 11.40 -14.09 1.01
C GLU A 155 11.17 -14.00 -0.51
N LEU A 156 12.20 -13.69 -1.29
CA LEU A 156 12.11 -13.62 -2.76
C LEU A 156 12.90 -14.74 -3.44
N PRO A 157 12.43 -15.23 -4.60
CA PRO A 157 13.23 -16.12 -5.44
C PRO A 157 14.60 -15.49 -5.79
N PRO A 158 15.70 -16.27 -5.78
CA PRO A 158 17.06 -15.75 -5.95
C PRO A 158 17.26 -14.91 -7.22
N GLU A 159 16.58 -15.24 -8.32
CA GLU A 159 16.61 -14.47 -9.56
C GLU A 159 16.12 -13.02 -9.40
N HIS A 160 15.09 -12.80 -8.59
CA HIS A 160 14.53 -11.48 -8.34
C HIS A 160 15.38 -10.68 -7.37
N THR A 161 15.93 -11.35 -6.35
CA THR A 161 16.88 -10.76 -5.42
C THR A 161 18.12 -10.23 -6.16
N ASN A 162 18.67 -11.04 -7.07
CA ASN A 162 19.85 -10.64 -7.85
C ASN A 162 19.57 -9.47 -8.80
N ASP A 163 18.43 -9.44 -9.49
CA ASP A 163 18.05 -8.30 -10.34
C ASP A 163 17.93 -7.01 -9.52
N LEU A 164 17.22 -7.06 -8.40
CA LEU A 164 17.00 -5.90 -7.54
C LEU A 164 18.31 -5.35 -6.97
N LEU A 165 19.20 -6.22 -6.51
CA LEU A 165 20.52 -5.83 -6.00
C LEU A 165 21.41 -5.24 -7.10
N HIS A 166 21.41 -5.84 -8.29
CA HIS A 166 22.17 -5.33 -9.42
C HIS A 166 21.70 -3.92 -9.82
N ARG A 167 20.38 -3.69 -9.88
CA ARG A 167 19.82 -2.36 -10.16
C ARG A 167 20.09 -1.35 -9.06
N ALA A 168 20.02 -1.76 -7.80
CA ALA A 168 20.36 -0.88 -6.68
C ALA A 168 21.84 -0.44 -6.76
N GLN A 169 22.75 -1.35 -7.10
CA GLN A 169 24.17 -1.01 -7.31
C GLN A 169 24.38 -0.05 -8.49
N TYR A 170 23.68 -0.29 -9.60
CA TYR A 170 23.69 0.63 -10.75
C TYR A 170 23.28 2.04 -10.34
N TRP A 171 22.15 2.18 -9.63
CA TRP A 171 21.69 3.50 -9.16
C TRP A 171 22.62 4.13 -8.13
N LYS A 172 23.23 3.35 -7.21
CA LYS A 172 24.25 3.86 -6.29
C LYS A 172 25.41 4.49 -7.06
N ALA A 173 25.86 3.86 -8.15
CA ALA A 173 26.92 4.39 -9.00
C ALA A 173 26.49 5.66 -9.76
N GLU A 174 25.28 5.69 -10.33
CA GLU A 174 24.75 6.86 -11.03
C GLU A 174 24.59 8.06 -10.09
N ILE A 175 24.02 7.86 -8.90
CA ILE A 175 23.87 8.91 -7.88
C ILE A 175 25.24 9.45 -7.45
N ALA A 176 26.23 8.58 -7.23
CA ALA A 176 27.59 8.99 -6.87
C ALA A 176 28.27 9.77 -8.01
N ARG A 177 28.05 9.37 -9.27
CA ARG A 177 28.55 10.08 -10.45
C ARG A 177 27.95 11.48 -10.55
N ASP A 178 26.64 11.60 -10.35
CA ASP A 178 25.91 12.87 -10.44
C ASP A 178 26.25 13.80 -9.26
N ALA A 179 26.62 13.25 -8.10
CA ALA A 179 27.15 13.99 -6.95
C ALA A 179 28.61 14.46 -7.14
N GLY A 180 29.30 14.03 -8.21
CA GLY A 180 30.72 14.34 -8.45
C GLY A 180 31.68 13.56 -7.55
N GLU A 181 31.23 12.47 -6.94
CA GLU A 181 32.02 11.62 -6.03
C GLU A 181 32.75 10.48 -6.77
N ALA A 182 32.57 10.36 -8.09
CA ALA A 182 33.30 9.40 -8.90
C ALA A 182 34.78 9.84 -9.09
N THR A 183 35.70 9.14 -8.43
CA THR A 183 37.15 9.14 -8.74
C THR A 183 37.52 7.87 -9.49
#